data_AF-A0A1G5RV57-F1
#
_entry.id   AF-A0A1G5RV57-F1
#
_cell.length_a   1.000
_cell.length_b   1.000
_cell.length_c   1.000
_cell.angle_alpha   90.00
_cell.angle_beta   90.00
_cell.angle_gamma   90.00
#
_symmetry.space_group_name_H-M   'P 1'
#
loop_
_entity.id
_entity.type
_entity.pdbx_description
1 polymer ?
#
loop_
_entity_poly.entity_id
_entity_poly.type
_entity_poly.pdbx_seq_one_letter_code
_entity_poly.pdbx_strand_id
1 'polypeptide(L)' 'MDAKKAAELINTIAPEVAIPVHYGLITGTSKNAGEEFSRLVKSPVKVEVRI' A
#
# COMPACT_ATOMS: atom_id res chain seq x y z
N MET A 1 -2.28 11.07 -1.10
CA MET A 1 -2.35 10.00 -2.12
C MET A 1 -3.25 8.92 -1.56
N ASP A 2 -4.18 8.40 -2.35
CA ASP A 2 -5.03 7.26 -1.94
C ASP A 2 -4.32 5.91 -2.18
N ALA A 3 -4.88 4.83 -1.63
CA ALA A 3 -4.32 3.48 -1.73
C ALA A 3 -4.19 3.01 -3.20
N LYS A 4 -5.10 3.42 -4.07
CA LYS A 4 -5.13 3.02 -5.48
C LYS A 4 -3.99 3.62 -6.28
N LYS A 5 -3.78 4.94 -6.18
CA LYS A 5 -2.67 5.62 -6.85
C LYS A 5 -1.31 5.12 -6.36
N ALA A 6 -1.20 4.84 -5.06
CA ALA A 6 0.01 4.24 -4.51
C ALA A 6 0.27 2.85 -5.12
N ALA A 7 -0.76 2.00 -5.20
CA ALA A 7 -0.62 0.67 -5.78
C ALA A 7 -0.31 0.69 -7.29
N GLU A 8 -0.87 1.63 -8.05
CA GLU A 8 -0.56 1.84 -9.47
C GLU A 8 0.93 2.15 -9.69
N LEU A 9 1.50 3.03 -8.85
CA LEU A 9 2.93 3.33 -8.88
C LEU A 9 3.76 2.08 -8.53
N ILE A 10 3.40 1.36 -7.46
CA ILE A 10 4.14 0.17 -7.04
C ILE A 10 4.07 -0.95 -8.08
N ASN A 11 2.94 -1.14 -8.74
CA ASN A 11 2.80 -2.09 -9.84
C ASN A 11 3.65 -1.72 -11.08
N THR A 12 3.99 -0.43 -11.22
CA THR A 12 4.86 0.05 -12.30
C THR A 12 6.34 -0.13 -11.97
N ILE A 13 6.73 0.18 -10.73
CA ILE A 13 8.13 0.03 -10.26
C ILE A 13 8.48 -1.44 -10.03
N ALA A 14 7.50 -2.25 -9.62
CA ALA A 14 7.64 -3.68 -9.28
C ALA A 14 8.81 -3.97 -8.32
N PRO A 15 8.87 -3.34 -7.14
CA PRO A 15 9.92 -3.63 -6.16
C PRO A 15 9.75 -5.04 -5.57
N GLU A 16 10.80 -5.57 -4.94
CA GLU A 16 10.69 -6.84 -4.21
C GLU A 16 9.74 -6.71 -3.01
N VAL A 17 9.86 -5.61 -2.26
CA VAL A 17 9.06 -5.35 -1.05
C VAL A 17 8.51 -3.92 -1.07
N ALA A 18 7.24 -3.77 -0.68
CA ALA A 18 6.58 -2.48 -0.48
C ALA A 18 6.04 -2.38 0.96
N ILE A 19 6.45 -1.34 1.68
CA ILE A 19 5.96 -1.03 3.03
C ILE A 19 5.08 0.23 2.94
N PRO A 20 3.75 0.10 3.02
CA PRO A 20 2.85 1.25 3.00
C PRO A 20 3.05 2.10 4.28
N VAL A 21 3.33 3.39 4.12
CA VAL A 21 3.47 4.38 5.22
C VAL A 21 2.38 5.44 5.13
N HIS A 22 2.17 6.19 6.22
CA HIS A 22 1.16 7.27 6.31
C HIS A 22 -0.31 6.82 6.14
N TYR A 23 -0.59 5.51 6.27
CA TYR A 23 -1.95 4.99 6.39
C TYR A 23 -2.29 4.92 7.89
N GLY A 24 -2.95 5.96 8.40
CA GLY A 24 -3.01 6.21 9.84
C GLY A 24 -3.98 7.32 10.26
N LEU A 25 -3.79 7.79 11.50
CA LEU A 25 -4.65 8.78 12.18
C LEU A 25 -4.93 10.04 11.34
N ILE A 26 -3.99 10.44 10.46
CA ILE A 26 -4.09 11.62 9.59
C ILE A 26 -5.09 11.41 8.44
N THR A 27 -5.31 10.17 7.99
CA THR A 27 -6.25 9.85 6.90
C THR A 27 -7.58 9.26 7.39
N GLY A 28 -7.80 9.18 8.71
CA GLY A 28 -9.06 8.74 9.33
C GLY A 28 -9.42 7.26 9.16
N THR A 29 -8.55 6.43 8.58
CA THR A 29 -8.86 5.07 8.07
C THR A 29 -7.67 4.10 8.20
N SER A 30 -6.86 4.23 9.26
CA SER A 30 -5.56 3.57 9.45
C SER A 30 -5.47 2.11 9.01
N LYS A 31 -6.44 1.29 9.42
CA LYS A 31 -6.42 -0.15 9.17
C LYS A 31 -6.87 -0.49 7.74
N ASN A 32 -7.87 0.22 7.22
CA ASN A 32 -8.49 -0.10 5.93
C ASN A 32 -7.59 0.27 4.75
N ALA A 33 -6.85 1.39 4.84
CA ALA A 33 -6.11 1.89 3.69
C ALA A 33 -4.82 1.08 3.40
N GLY A 34 -4.13 0.59 4.43
CA GLY A 34 -2.99 -0.33 4.26
C GLY A 34 -3.41 -1.69 3.69
N GLU A 35 -4.55 -2.21 4.15
CA GLU A 35 -5.15 -3.44 3.61
C GLU A 35 -5.64 -3.28 2.17
N GLU A 36 -6.27 -2.15 1.84
CA GLU A 36 -6.71 -1.84 0.47
C GLU A 36 -5.53 -1.72 -0.48
N PHE A 37 -4.48 -1.01 -0.09
CA PHE A 37 -3.24 -0.95 -0.85
C PHE A 37 -2.68 -2.35 -1.09
N SER A 38 -2.61 -3.19 -0.06
CA SER A 38 -2.10 -4.57 -0.19
C SER A 38 -2.92 -5.42 -1.17
N ARG A 39 -4.23 -5.20 -1.30
CA ARG A 39 -5.09 -5.92 -2.26
C ARG A 39 -4.90 -5.47 -3.71
N LEU A 40 -4.42 -4.25 -3.93
CA LEU A 40 -4.25 -3.65 -5.26
C LEU A 40 -2.85 -3.86 -5.84
N VAL A 41 -1.87 -4.18 -4.99
CA VAL A 41 -0.51 -4.52 -5.42
C VAL A 41 -0.49 -5.94 -6.01
N LYS A 42 0.14 -6.08 -7.18
CA LYS A 42 0.23 -7.31 -7.95
C LYS A 42 1.48 -8.10 -7.58
N SER A 43 1.38 -9.42 -7.69
CA SER A 43 2.54 -10.32 -7.67
C SER A 43 3.59 -9.88 -8.72
N PRO A 44 4.90 -9.97 -8.42
CA PRO A 44 5.51 -10.65 -7.28
C PRO A 44 5.79 -9.77 -6.05
N VAL A 45 5.30 -8.52 -6.03
CA VAL A 45 5.64 -7.56 -4.97
C VAL A 45 5.11 -8.05 -3.62
N LYS A 46 6.00 -8.20 -2.63
CA LYS A 46 5.62 -8.51 -1.25
C LYS A 46 5.20 -7.25 -0.53
N VAL A 47 3.98 -7.20 -0.01
CA VAL A 47 3.51 -6.09 0.82
C VAL A 47 3.69 -6.42 2.30
N GLU A 48 4.33 -5.52 3.04
CA GLU A 48 4.51 -5.63 4.49
C GLU A 48 3.85 -4.46 5.21
N VAL A 49 2.68 -4.69 5.79
CA VAL A 49 2.01 -3.68 6.62
C VAL A 49 2.65 -3.71 8.02
N ARG A 50 3.25 -2.59 8.43
CA ARG A 50 3.82 -2.39 9.77
C ARG A 50 3.05 -1.25 10.44
N ILE A 51 2.37 -1.55 11.55
CA ILE A 51 1.55 -0.60 12.33
C ILE A 51 2.38 -0.06 13.48
#